data_AF-A0A7Y6UJD7-F1
#
_entry.id   AF-A0A7Y6UJD7-F1
#
_cell.length_a   1.000
_cell.length_b   1.000
_cell.length_c   1.000
_cell.angle_alpha   90.00
_cell.angle_beta   90.00
_cell.angle_gamma   90.00
#
_symmetry.space_group_name_H-M   'P 1'
#
loop_
_entity.id
_entity.type
_entity.pdbx_description
1 polymer ?
#
loop_
_entity_poly.entity_id
_entity_poly.type
_entity_poly.pdbx_seq_one_letter_code
_entity_poly.pdbx_strand_id
1 'polypeptide(L)'
;MKLAGAFALTLLVAACGVGDPGDPGPGSGGMNPTGRVCGAVLSTTGTFAPDTAHPQPTDSEGCWPYGTWTFTAKVETNECMQQPPMPLPQYQIRVDYSLNADGDPVQDYTFTTDPNARHVVKVSQGGAGLCEGELQIFSADGKVVYLLKPELYGDGSLLGDGEYGVFNDDQWPF
;
A
#
# COMPACT_ATOMS: atom_id res chain seq x y z
N MET A 1 -61.35 7.52 -8.14
CA MET A 1 -60.75 6.35 -7.44
C MET A 1 -59.81 5.62 -8.38
N LYS A 2 -58.62 5.28 -7.87
CA LYS A 2 -57.51 4.45 -8.39
C LYS A 2 -56.23 5.21 -8.75
N LEU A 3 -55.33 5.23 -7.76
CA LEU A 3 -53.88 5.45 -7.85
C LEU A 3 -53.19 4.29 -8.58
N ALA A 4 -52.07 4.58 -9.24
CA ALA A 4 -50.80 3.82 -9.24
C ALA A 4 -49.93 4.37 -10.39
N GLY A 5 -48.66 4.70 -10.26
CA GLY A 5 -47.68 4.43 -9.21
C GLY A 5 -46.32 4.36 -9.92
N ALA A 6 -45.48 5.36 -9.71
CA ALA A 6 -44.12 5.42 -10.25
C ALA A 6 -43.23 4.41 -9.53
N PHE A 7 -42.49 3.60 -10.29
CA PHE A 7 -41.43 2.73 -9.76
C PHE A 7 -40.09 3.29 -10.23
N ALA A 8 -39.45 4.09 -9.39
CA ALA A 8 -38.06 4.49 -9.56
C ALA A 8 -37.18 3.37 -8.99
N LEU A 9 -36.43 2.72 -9.88
CA LEU A 9 -35.47 1.67 -9.51
C LEU A 9 -34.15 2.34 -9.13
N THR A 10 -33.92 2.57 -7.84
CA THR A 10 -32.62 3.00 -7.32
C THR A 10 -31.71 1.77 -7.23
N LEU A 11 -30.79 1.62 -8.19
CA LEU A 11 -29.70 0.65 -8.10
C LEU A 11 -28.69 1.15 -7.04
N LEU A 12 -28.79 0.61 -5.82
CA LEU A 12 -27.68 0.62 -4.87
C LEU A 12 -26.62 -0.36 -5.38
N VAL A 13 -25.51 0.16 -5.91
CA VAL A 13 -24.30 -0.63 -6.07
C VAL A 13 -23.68 -0.75 -4.67
N ALA A 14 -23.99 -1.86 -3.99
CA ALA A 14 -23.20 -2.31 -2.87
C ALA A 14 -21.86 -2.80 -3.44
N ALA A 15 -20.81 -1.99 -3.31
CA ALA A 15 -19.45 -2.48 -3.45
C ALA A 15 -19.20 -3.43 -2.27
N CYS A 16 -19.27 -4.72 -2.55
CA CYS A 16 -18.90 -5.77 -1.61
C CYS A 16 -17.39 -5.68 -1.34
N GLY A 17 -17.00 -5.01 -0.27
CA GLY A 17 -15.72 -5.25 0.37
C GLY A 17 -15.74 -6.67 0.92
N VAL A 18 -15.05 -7.59 0.23
CA VAL A 18 -14.77 -8.94 0.74
C VAL A 18 -13.67 -8.84 1.80
N GLY A 19 -14.06 -8.39 2.99
CA GLY A 19 -13.30 -8.62 4.22
C GLY A 19 -13.96 -9.77 4.97
N ASP A 20 -13.35 -10.94 4.97
CA ASP A 20 -13.82 -12.11 5.73
C ASP A 20 -13.67 -11.80 7.23
N PRO A 21 -14.75 -11.80 8.04
CA PRO A 21 -14.68 -11.49 9.46
C PRO A 21 -14.16 -12.71 10.21
N GLY A 22 -12.86 -12.99 10.15
CA GLY A 22 -12.33 -14.17 10.84
C GLY A 22 -10.85 -14.46 10.78
N ASP A 23 -10.06 -13.80 9.94
CA ASP A 23 -8.62 -14.10 9.85
C ASP A 23 -7.78 -13.00 10.52
N PRO A 24 -7.16 -13.24 11.69
CA PRO A 24 -6.10 -12.39 12.24
C PRO A 24 -4.77 -12.64 11.49
N GLY A 25 -4.84 -12.95 10.20
CA GLY A 25 -3.69 -13.01 9.33
C GLY A 25 -3.03 -11.63 9.22
N PRO A 26 -1.71 -11.55 9.02
CA PRO A 26 -0.93 -10.31 8.88
C PRO A 26 -1.23 -9.48 7.61
N GLY A 27 -2.49 -9.46 7.13
CA GLY A 27 -2.80 -9.19 5.73
C GLY A 27 -3.98 -8.26 5.43
N SER A 28 -4.80 -7.82 6.39
CA SER A 28 -5.87 -6.84 6.09
C SER A 28 -5.41 -5.40 6.31
N GLY A 29 -4.32 -5.03 5.61
CA GLY A 29 -4.04 -3.71 5.02
C GLY A 29 -3.97 -2.44 5.89
N GLY A 30 -4.18 -2.51 7.20
CA GLY A 30 -4.13 -1.38 8.13
C GLY A 30 -3.19 -1.63 9.31
N MET A 31 -2.74 -0.55 9.97
CA MET A 31 -1.92 -0.68 11.18
C MET A 31 -2.71 -1.37 12.31
N ASN A 32 -2.02 -2.14 13.16
CA ASN A 32 -2.60 -2.70 14.37
C ASN A 32 -3.17 -1.56 15.25
N PRO A 33 -4.47 -1.56 15.61
CA PRO A 33 -5.03 -0.49 16.43
C PRO A 33 -4.63 -0.58 17.90
N THR A 34 -4.14 -1.73 18.36
CA THR A 34 -3.83 -1.99 19.77
C THR A 34 -2.64 -1.14 20.21
N GLY A 35 -2.80 -0.39 21.30
CA GLY A 35 -1.72 0.43 21.85
C GLY A 35 -1.39 1.70 21.04
N ARG A 36 -2.19 2.04 20.01
CA ARG A 36 -2.04 3.29 19.25
C ARG A 36 -2.32 4.49 20.15
N VAL A 37 -1.34 5.38 20.26
CA VAL A 37 -1.40 6.63 21.03
C VAL A 37 -2.01 7.75 20.19
N CYS A 38 -1.63 7.83 18.92
CA CYS A 38 -2.14 8.80 17.97
C CYS A 38 -1.91 8.33 16.53
N GLY A 39 -2.51 9.01 15.55
CA GLY A 39 -2.27 8.74 14.14
C GLY A 39 -2.34 9.97 13.24
N ALA A 40 -1.98 9.76 11.99
CA ALA A 40 -2.15 10.70 10.90
C ALA A 40 -2.48 9.95 9.61
N VAL A 41 -3.30 10.57 8.76
CA VAL A 41 -3.58 10.09 7.40
C VAL A 41 -2.63 10.79 6.44
N LEU A 42 -2.09 10.03 5.51
CA LEU A 42 -1.22 10.50 4.44
C LEU A 42 -1.83 10.17 3.08
N SER A 43 -1.42 10.93 2.07
CA SER A 43 -1.59 10.59 0.66
C SER A 43 -0.22 10.29 0.05
N THR A 44 -0.17 9.46 -0.98
CA THR A 44 1.04 9.18 -1.76
C THR A 44 0.88 9.59 -3.22
N THR A 45 1.95 10.10 -3.81
CA THR A 45 1.98 10.47 -5.25
C THR A 45 3.35 10.19 -5.84
N GLY A 46 3.42 9.69 -7.06
CA GLY A 46 4.70 9.30 -7.65
C GLY A 46 4.61 8.80 -9.08
N THR A 47 5.67 8.11 -9.49
CA THR A 47 5.82 7.51 -10.82
C THR A 47 6.48 6.15 -10.74
N PHE A 48 6.17 5.32 -11.74
CA PHE A 48 6.75 4.01 -11.95
C PHE A 48 7.60 3.99 -13.22
N ALA A 49 8.83 3.52 -13.08
CA ALA A 49 9.73 3.24 -14.17
C ALA A 49 9.81 1.71 -14.37
N PRO A 50 9.13 1.15 -15.40
CA PRO A 50 9.11 -0.29 -15.62
C PRO A 50 10.49 -0.84 -15.95
N ASP A 51 10.74 -2.09 -15.57
CA ASP A 51 11.92 -2.83 -16.03
C ASP A 51 11.74 -3.24 -17.50
N THR A 52 12.51 -2.60 -18.38
CA THR A 52 12.45 -2.85 -19.83
C THR A 52 13.16 -4.14 -20.24
N ALA A 53 13.98 -4.74 -19.38
CA ALA A 53 14.60 -6.04 -19.63
C ALA A 53 13.59 -7.19 -19.44
N HIS A 54 12.56 -6.98 -18.61
CA HIS A 54 11.52 -7.96 -18.29
C HIS A 54 10.13 -7.34 -18.51
N PRO A 55 9.76 -7.03 -19.76
CA PRO A 55 8.46 -6.45 -20.07
C PRO A 55 7.35 -7.42 -19.69
N GLN A 56 6.18 -6.88 -19.34
CA GLN A 56 5.00 -7.68 -19.06
C GLN A 56 4.68 -8.60 -20.25
N PRO A 57 4.56 -9.93 -20.04
CA PRO A 57 4.12 -10.84 -21.08
C PRO A 57 2.73 -10.47 -21.57
N THR A 58 2.50 -10.53 -22.88
CA THR A 58 1.22 -10.13 -23.51
C THR A 58 0.01 -10.97 -23.06
N ASP A 59 0.27 -12.15 -22.51
CA ASP A 59 -0.69 -13.14 -22.02
C ASP A 59 -0.73 -13.23 -20.48
N SER A 60 0.02 -12.38 -19.77
CA SER A 60 -0.01 -12.35 -18.31
C SER A 60 -1.24 -11.59 -17.82
N GLU A 61 -2.00 -12.23 -16.93
CA GLU A 61 -3.03 -11.58 -16.13
C GLU A 61 -2.47 -11.21 -14.76
N GLY A 62 -2.92 -10.08 -14.20
CA GLY A 62 -2.57 -9.65 -12.87
C GLY A 62 -1.50 -8.56 -12.81
N CYS A 63 -0.96 -8.37 -11.60
CA CYS A 63 0.01 -7.32 -11.32
C CYS A 63 1.40 -7.68 -11.89
N TRP A 64 2.00 -6.76 -12.65
CA TRP A 64 3.39 -6.86 -13.15
C TRP A 64 4.23 -5.69 -12.60
N PRO A 65 4.75 -5.81 -11.37
CA PRO A 65 5.30 -4.67 -10.64
C PRO A 65 6.78 -4.39 -10.88
N TYR A 66 7.43 -5.14 -11.78
CA TYR A 66 8.88 -5.13 -11.97
C TYR A 66 9.37 -3.77 -12.49
N GLY A 67 10.23 -3.13 -11.71
CA GLY A 67 10.70 -1.78 -11.96
C GLY A 67 10.93 -0.99 -10.69
N THR A 68 11.08 0.32 -10.85
CA THR A 68 11.33 1.26 -9.77
C THR A 68 10.09 2.10 -9.50
N TRP A 69 9.58 2.03 -8.28
CA TRP A 69 8.48 2.83 -7.76
C TRP A 69 9.06 4.02 -7.00
N THR A 70 8.80 5.24 -7.45
CA THR A 70 9.30 6.46 -6.79
C THR A 70 8.13 7.35 -6.41
N PHE A 71 7.94 7.62 -5.12
CA PHE A 71 6.79 8.38 -4.64
C PHE A 71 7.14 9.26 -3.44
N THR A 72 6.25 10.17 -3.11
CA THR A 72 6.30 11.03 -1.92
C THR A 72 5.08 10.73 -1.05
N ALA A 73 5.13 11.12 0.21
CA ALA A 73 3.98 11.07 1.10
C ALA A 73 3.68 12.47 1.67
N LYS A 74 2.40 12.85 1.72
CA LYS A 74 1.93 14.12 2.25
C LYS A 74 0.95 13.88 3.38
N VAL A 75 1.09 14.62 4.47
CA VAL A 75 0.17 14.56 5.62
C VAL A 75 -1.13 15.26 5.25
N GLU A 76 -2.25 14.55 5.34
CA GLU A 76 -3.60 15.10 5.09
C GLU A 76 -4.32 15.45 6.40
N THR A 77 -4.22 14.59 7.40
CA THR A 77 -4.73 14.84 8.76
C THR A 77 -3.68 14.44 9.79
N ASN A 78 -3.67 15.09 10.95
CA ASN A 78 -2.71 14.79 12.01
C ASN A 78 -3.31 14.94 13.41
N GLU A 79 -3.28 13.87 14.19
CA GLU A 79 -3.66 13.84 15.60
C GLU A 79 -2.44 13.75 16.54
N CYS A 80 -1.25 13.51 15.99
CA CYS A 80 0.00 13.37 16.71
C CYS A 80 0.69 14.73 16.95
N MET A 81 0.18 15.51 17.89
CA MET A 81 0.74 16.85 18.17
C MET A 81 2.13 16.83 18.82
N GLN A 82 2.42 15.82 19.66
CA GLN A 82 3.71 15.71 20.36
C GLN A 82 4.80 15.07 19.50
N GLN A 83 4.39 14.30 18.49
CA GLN A 83 5.28 13.58 17.61
C GLN A 83 4.68 13.56 16.19
N PRO A 84 4.68 14.71 15.50
CA PRO A 84 4.08 14.82 14.18
C PRO A 84 4.85 13.96 13.16
N PRO A 85 4.15 13.38 12.17
CA PRO A 85 4.81 12.71 11.06
C PRO A 85 5.75 13.67 10.32
N MET A 86 6.92 13.17 9.95
CA MET A 86 7.91 13.85 9.11
C MET A 86 8.25 12.94 7.92
N PRO A 87 7.39 12.88 6.89
CA PRO A 87 7.67 12.08 5.71
C PRO A 87 9.02 12.43 5.08
N LEU A 88 9.72 11.42 4.56
CA LEU A 88 10.91 11.64 3.76
C LEU A 88 10.58 12.43 2.49
N PRO A 89 11.54 13.19 1.93
CA PRO A 89 11.33 13.90 0.67
C PRO A 89 10.92 12.99 -0.49
N GLN A 90 11.32 11.72 -0.45
CA GLN A 90 11.04 10.71 -1.45
C GLN A 90 11.20 9.31 -0.85
N TYR A 91 10.40 8.38 -1.33
CA TYR A 91 10.47 6.94 -1.09
C TYR A 91 10.69 6.23 -2.42
N GLN A 92 11.46 5.16 -2.38
CA GLN A 92 11.77 4.35 -3.53
C GLN A 92 11.77 2.87 -3.15
N ILE A 93 11.01 2.12 -3.93
CA ILE A 93 10.95 0.66 -3.88
C ILE A 93 11.41 0.14 -5.24
N ARG A 94 12.19 -0.93 -5.22
CA ARG A 94 12.61 -1.68 -6.39
C ARG A 94 11.99 -3.06 -6.31
N VAL A 95 11.38 -3.50 -7.41
CA VAL A 95 10.94 -4.88 -7.58
C VAL A 95 11.73 -5.48 -8.72
N ASP A 96 12.62 -6.42 -8.40
CA ASP A 96 13.45 -7.09 -9.38
C ASP A 96 12.88 -8.46 -9.74
N TYR A 97 13.11 -8.84 -11.00
CA TYR A 97 12.76 -10.15 -11.54
C TYR A 97 13.93 -11.10 -11.38
N SER A 98 13.69 -12.27 -10.82
CA SER A 98 14.64 -13.38 -10.81
C SER A 98 13.93 -14.70 -11.13
N LEU A 99 14.72 -15.74 -11.41
CA LEU A 99 14.21 -17.11 -11.54
C LEU A 99 14.73 -17.94 -10.36
N ASN A 100 13.86 -18.74 -9.75
CA ASN A 100 14.29 -19.74 -8.77
C ASN A 100 15.04 -20.91 -9.46
N ALA A 101 15.47 -21.90 -8.67
CA ALA A 101 16.19 -23.08 -9.18
C ALA A 101 15.37 -23.93 -10.17
N ASP A 102 14.04 -23.85 -10.12
CA ASP A 102 13.11 -24.58 -10.98
C ASP A 102 12.76 -23.78 -12.26
N GLY A 103 13.22 -22.52 -12.34
CA GLY A 103 12.94 -21.62 -13.46
C GLY A 103 11.63 -20.83 -13.33
N ASP A 104 11.00 -20.83 -12.16
CA ASP A 104 9.81 -20.02 -11.89
C ASP A 104 10.19 -18.57 -11.56
N PRO A 105 9.36 -17.59 -11.96
CA PRO A 105 9.59 -16.19 -11.65
C PRO A 105 9.45 -15.93 -10.14
N VAL A 106 10.41 -15.18 -9.60
CA VAL A 106 10.43 -14.69 -8.22
C VAL A 106 10.52 -13.17 -8.24
N GLN A 107 9.84 -12.55 -7.28
CA GLN A 107 9.84 -11.11 -7.06
C GLN A 107 10.68 -10.79 -5.84
N ASP A 108 11.73 -10.00 -6.05
CA ASP A 108 12.58 -9.50 -4.97
C ASP A 108 12.24 -8.03 -4.69
N TYR A 109 11.72 -7.75 -3.49
CA TYR A 109 11.28 -6.42 -3.09
C TYR A 109 12.35 -5.73 -2.23
N THR A 110 12.79 -4.55 -2.63
CA THR A 110 13.81 -3.77 -1.90
C THR A 110 13.34 -2.35 -1.65
N PHE A 111 13.42 -1.89 -0.40
CA PHE A 111 13.33 -0.47 -0.08
C PHE A 111 14.71 0.19 -0.26
N THR A 112 14.85 1.04 -1.29
CA THR A 112 16.16 1.57 -1.69
C THR A 112 16.46 2.95 -1.13
N THR A 113 15.48 3.66 -0.58
CA THR A 113 15.70 4.99 0.02
C THR A 113 16.58 4.94 1.26
N ASP A 114 16.32 3.98 2.16
CA ASP A 114 17.15 3.71 3.33
C ASP A 114 17.23 2.19 3.57
N PRO A 115 18.25 1.51 3.03
CA PRO A 115 18.38 0.07 3.16
C PRO A 115 18.66 -0.38 4.61
N ASN A 116 19.02 0.54 5.51
CA ASN A 116 19.25 0.22 6.93
C ASN A 116 17.99 0.41 7.78
N ALA A 117 16.92 0.99 7.21
CA ALA A 117 15.65 1.13 7.92
C ALA A 117 15.04 -0.25 8.20
N ARG A 118 14.40 -0.39 9.35
CA ARG A 118 13.56 -1.55 9.66
C ARG A 118 12.27 -1.41 8.84
N HIS A 119 12.05 -2.29 7.88
CA HIS A 119 10.95 -2.15 6.92
C HIS A 119 10.38 -3.49 6.44
N VAL A 120 9.15 -3.43 5.91
CA VAL A 120 8.51 -4.50 5.14
C VAL A 120 8.03 -3.91 3.82
N VAL A 121 8.31 -4.59 2.71
CA VAL A 121 7.78 -4.25 1.39
C VAL A 121 6.97 -5.43 0.86
N LYS A 122 5.80 -5.13 0.31
CA LYS A 122 4.99 -6.08 -0.46
C LYS A 122 4.43 -5.36 -1.69
N VAL A 123 4.18 -6.11 -2.75
CA VAL A 123 3.34 -5.65 -3.86
C VAL A 123 2.35 -6.75 -4.20
N SER A 124 1.10 -6.36 -4.41
CA SER A 124 0.02 -7.30 -4.68
C SER A 124 -0.90 -6.77 -5.78
N GLN A 125 -1.71 -7.66 -6.35
CA GLN A 125 -2.84 -7.24 -7.17
C GLN A 125 -3.98 -6.82 -6.23
N GLY A 126 -4.46 -5.58 -6.36
CA GLY A 126 -5.43 -5.01 -5.43
C GLY A 126 -5.58 -3.51 -5.60
N GLY A 127 -6.34 -2.90 -4.69
CA GLY A 127 -6.57 -1.45 -4.66
C GLY A 127 -7.44 -0.93 -5.82
N ALA A 128 -7.31 0.37 -6.11
CA ALA A 128 -7.93 1.00 -7.28
C ALA A 128 -7.03 0.99 -8.53
N GLY A 129 -5.75 0.60 -8.40
CA GLY A 129 -4.76 0.47 -9.47
C GLY A 129 -4.62 -0.94 -10.07
N LEU A 130 -3.61 -1.12 -10.92
CA LEU A 130 -3.17 -2.40 -11.48
C LEU A 130 -2.38 -3.23 -10.45
N CYS A 131 -1.60 -2.55 -9.62
CA CYS A 131 -0.80 -3.11 -8.55
C CYS A 131 -0.90 -2.19 -7.32
N GLU A 132 -0.95 -2.76 -6.13
CA GLU A 132 -0.88 -2.06 -4.86
C GLU A 132 0.44 -2.40 -4.17
N GLY A 133 1.28 -1.40 -3.96
CA GLY A 133 2.46 -1.50 -3.11
C GLY A 133 2.11 -1.25 -1.66
N GLU A 134 2.85 -1.89 -0.75
CA GLU A 134 2.80 -1.65 0.69
C GLU A 134 4.23 -1.50 1.20
N LEU A 135 4.54 -0.33 1.78
CA LEU A 135 5.81 -0.05 2.45
C LEU A 135 5.53 0.30 3.90
N GLN A 136 5.97 -0.58 4.80
CA GLN A 136 5.98 -0.31 6.23
C GLN A 136 7.39 0.07 6.68
N ILE A 137 7.54 1.20 7.35
CA ILE A 137 8.80 1.67 7.92
C ILE A 137 8.62 1.85 9.42
N PHE A 138 9.51 1.26 10.20
CA PHE A 138 9.46 1.26 11.65
C PHE A 138 10.61 2.10 12.22
N SER A 139 10.36 2.82 13.31
CA SER A 139 11.44 3.38 14.13
C SER A 139 12.32 2.26 14.71
N ALA A 140 13.49 2.63 15.23
CA ALA A 140 14.41 1.69 15.85
C ALA A 140 13.80 0.93 17.05
N ASP A 141 12.88 1.55 17.78
CA ASP A 141 12.10 0.92 18.86
C ASP A 141 10.78 0.30 18.39
N GLY A 142 10.46 0.43 17.09
CA GLY A 142 9.26 -0.05 16.43
C GLY A 142 7.94 0.57 16.90
N LYS A 143 8.00 1.65 17.69
CA LYS A 143 6.83 2.35 18.21
C LYS A 143 6.28 3.40 17.27
N VAL A 144 7.00 3.73 16.21
CA VAL A 144 6.56 4.63 15.15
C VAL A 144 6.51 3.84 13.87
N VAL A 145 5.36 3.87 13.20
CA VAL A 145 5.15 3.15 11.95
C VAL A 145 4.66 4.14 10.90
N TYR A 146 5.24 4.07 9.71
CA TYR A 146 4.64 4.59 8.48
C TYR A 146 4.17 3.39 7.66
N LEU A 147 2.91 3.39 7.24
CA LEU A 147 2.34 2.43 6.30
C LEU A 147 1.95 3.21 5.06
N LEU A 148 2.73 3.07 3.98
CA LEU A 148 2.52 3.81 2.73
C LEU A 148 2.06 2.84 1.66
N LYS A 149 0.97 3.19 0.95
CA LYS A 149 0.30 2.28 0.03
C LYS A 149 0.13 2.90 -1.37
N PRO A 150 1.23 3.11 -2.12
CA PRO A 150 1.14 3.60 -3.49
C PRO A 150 0.52 2.53 -4.40
N GLU A 151 -0.37 2.94 -5.28
CA GLU A 151 -1.00 2.11 -6.30
C GLU A 151 -0.54 2.53 -7.69
N LEU A 152 -0.21 1.56 -8.53
CA LEU A 152 0.21 1.77 -9.91
C LEU A 152 -0.96 1.84 -10.86
N TYR A 153 -1.05 2.92 -11.62
CA TYR A 153 -2.04 3.09 -12.69
C TYR A 153 -1.43 2.83 -14.07
N GLY A 154 -2.29 2.59 -15.07
CA GLY A 154 -1.87 2.23 -16.42
C GLY A 154 -1.06 3.29 -17.18
N ASP A 155 -1.04 4.53 -16.70
CA ASP A 155 -0.21 5.62 -17.23
C ASP A 155 1.17 5.71 -16.56
N GLY A 156 1.48 4.81 -15.62
CA GLY A 156 2.70 4.81 -14.83
C GLY A 156 2.70 5.80 -13.67
N SER A 157 1.58 6.45 -13.37
CA SER A 157 1.44 7.23 -12.15
C SER A 157 1.28 6.32 -10.93
N LEU A 158 1.78 6.81 -9.80
CA LEU A 158 1.54 6.22 -8.48
C LEU A 158 0.65 7.15 -7.68
N LEU A 159 -0.47 6.66 -7.16
CA LEU A 159 -1.36 7.39 -6.24
C LEU A 159 -1.77 6.45 -5.11
N GLY A 160 -2.12 6.96 -3.95
CA GLY A 160 -2.71 6.14 -2.92
C GLY A 160 -2.72 6.82 -1.56
N ASP A 161 -2.92 6.03 -0.54
CA ASP A 161 -3.03 6.50 0.83
C ASP A 161 -1.85 6.04 1.68
N GLY A 162 -1.78 6.55 2.89
CA GLY A 162 -0.88 6.06 3.91
C GLY A 162 -1.38 6.40 5.30
N GLU A 163 -0.79 5.73 6.27
CA GLU A 163 -1.01 5.96 7.68
C GLU A 163 0.31 6.19 8.40
N TYR A 164 0.24 6.97 9.46
CA TYR A 164 1.29 7.11 10.46
C TYR A 164 0.70 6.77 11.82
N GLY A 165 1.45 6.02 12.63
CA GLY A 165 1.02 5.63 13.97
C GLY A 165 2.15 5.72 14.97
N VAL A 166 1.82 6.21 16.17
CA VAL A 166 2.68 6.13 17.36
C VAL A 166 2.03 5.15 18.34
N PHE A 167 2.84 4.27 18.92
CA PHE A 167 2.39 3.15 19.73
C PHE A 167 3.10 3.10 21.07
N ASN A 168 2.46 2.48 22.06
CA ASN A 168 3.08 2.21 23.35
C ASN A 168 4.10 1.07 23.29
N ASP A 169 3.91 0.12 22.37
CA ASP A 169 4.67 -1.13 22.23
C ASP A 169 5.32 -1.24 20.84
N ASP A 170 6.39 -2.04 20.72
CA ASP A 170 7.03 -2.37 19.43
C ASP A 170 6.02 -3.10 18.53
N GLN A 171 5.84 -2.62 17.29
CA GLN A 171 4.87 -3.14 16.32
C GLN A 171 5.50 -4.08 15.26
N TRP A 172 6.72 -4.56 15.46
CA TRP A 172 7.40 -5.35 14.45
C TRP A 172 7.30 -6.87 14.62
N PRO A 173 7.27 -7.63 13.49
CA PRO A 173 6.76 -7.25 12.18
C PRO A 173 5.23 -7.23 12.20
N PHE A 174 4.65 -7.60 13.37
CA PHE A 174 3.41 -7.24 14.02
C PHE A 174 3.61 -7.36 15.54
#